data_AF-F0S3I8-F1
#
_entry.id   AF-F0S3I8-F1
#
_cell.length_a   1.000
_cell.length_b   1.000
_cell.length_c   1.000
_cell.angle_alpha   90.00
_cell.angle_beta   90.00
_cell.angle_gamma   90.00
#
_symmetry.space_group_name_H-M   'P 1'
#
loop_
_entity.id
_entity.type
_entity.pdbx_description
1 polymer ?
#
loop_
_entity_poly.entity_id
_entity_poly.type
_entity_poly.pdbx_seq_one_letter_code
_entity_poly.pdbx_strand_id
1 'polypeptide(L)'
;MNLKEIMENIRFILNRVEKEELIHVEPKTIAQRAYELYWKQNCEYGVVNSFSEVGGLKFNYFKVLEISKELPHKWNKICGAITGAFYIFAVTLPEEAIESAVKEIIEFHNNTKLPIFIGNKEFEIPKVAVGSILCRDSIINWSKAAGIHPRALERSERCARITGDIAFKTAQILNKHVGALTEANI
;
A
#
# COMPACT_ATOMS: atom_id res chain seq x y z
N MET A 1 -13.59 3.60 -9.60
CA MET A 1 -12.39 4.21 -10.20
C MET A 1 -11.73 3.17 -11.06
N ASN A 2 -11.50 3.46 -12.33
CA ASN A 2 -10.87 2.54 -13.27
C ASN A 2 -9.33 2.74 -13.30
N LEU A 3 -8.62 1.83 -13.97
CA LEU A 3 -7.15 1.92 -14.06
C LEU A 3 -6.67 3.22 -14.73
N LYS A 4 -7.40 3.73 -15.72
CA LYS A 4 -7.04 4.98 -16.41
C LYS A 4 -7.00 6.17 -15.45
N GLU A 5 -8.05 6.35 -14.63
CA GLU A 5 -8.10 7.41 -13.62
C GLU A 5 -6.99 7.24 -12.57
N ILE A 6 -6.68 6.00 -12.18
CA ILE A 6 -5.58 5.71 -11.24
C ILE A 6 -4.24 6.16 -11.82
N MET A 7 -3.98 5.80 -13.08
CA MET A 7 -2.73 6.17 -13.76
C MET A 7 -2.64 7.68 -14.04
N GLU A 8 -3.75 8.36 -14.31
CA GLU A 8 -3.78 9.83 -14.43
C GLU A 8 -3.40 10.51 -13.11
N ASN A 9 -3.89 10.02 -11.97
CA ASN A 9 -3.45 10.50 -10.67
C ASN A 9 -1.96 10.22 -10.43
N ILE A 10 -1.46 9.04 -10.79
CA ILE A 10 -0.05 8.70 -10.58
C ILE A 10 0.88 9.57 -11.44
N ARG A 11 0.53 9.81 -12.71
CA ARG A 11 1.24 10.77 -13.57
C ARG A 11 1.22 12.18 -13.01
N PHE A 12 0.12 12.61 -12.41
CA PHE A 12 0.08 13.89 -11.71
C PHE A 12 1.07 13.93 -10.54
N ILE A 13 1.12 12.87 -9.72
CA ILE A 13 2.06 12.76 -8.59
C ILE A 13 3.51 12.81 -9.09
N LEU A 14 3.83 12.05 -10.15
CA LEU A 14 5.17 12.02 -10.76
C LEU A 14 5.69 13.41 -11.12
N ASN A 15 4.82 14.28 -11.63
CA ASN A 15 5.19 15.64 -12.02
C ASN A 15 5.29 16.62 -10.84
N ARG A 16 5.09 16.16 -9.59
CA ARG A 16 5.09 16.99 -8.37
C ARG A 16 6.07 16.53 -7.30
N VAL A 17 6.76 15.41 -7.52
CA VAL A 17 7.72 14.86 -6.57
C VAL A 17 9.08 14.69 -7.23
N GLU A 18 10.15 14.93 -6.48
CA GLU A 18 11.47 14.48 -6.88
C GLU A 18 11.53 12.96 -6.77
N LYS A 19 12.16 12.31 -7.75
CA LYS A 19 12.43 10.88 -7.68
C LYS A 19 13.43 10.58 -6.58
N GLU A 20 13.14 9.57 -5.78
CA GLU A 20 14.04 9.09 -4.75
C GLU A 20 14.46 7.65 -5.05
N GLU A 21 15.76 7.40 -4.98
CA GLU A 21 16.31 6.06 -5.15
C GLU A 21 16.26 5.28 -3.83
N LEU A 22 15.85 4.02 -3.92
CA LEU A 22 15.99 3.05 -2.83
C LEU A 22 17.03 2.01 -3.22
N ILE A 23 18.05 1.79 -2.37
CA ILE A 23 19.16 0.87 -2.65
C ILE A 23 18.77 -0.59 -2.36
N HIS A 24 17.92 -0.82 -1.36
CA HIS A 24 17.24 -2.10 -1.04
C HIS A 24 16.52 -1.90 0.30
N VAL A 25 15.28 -2.36 0.44
CA VAL A 25 14.55 -2.29 1.72
C VAL A 25 14.21 -3.69 2.22
N GLU A 26 14.38 -3.96 3.53
CA GLU A 26 14.00 -5.24 4.12
C GLU A 26 12.47 -5.32 4.27
N PRO A 27 11.75 -6.18 3.51
CA PRO A 27 10.29 -6.15 3.47
C PRO A 27 9.63 -6.42 4.82
N LYS A 28 10.22 -7.25 5.67
CA LYS A 28 9.68 -7.55 7.01
C LYS A 28 9.72 -6.33 7.93
N THR A 29 10.80 -5.56 7.88
CA THR A 29 10.98 -4.34 8.67
C THR A 29 9.96 -3.28 8.26
N ILE A 30 9.78 -3.09 6.94
CA ILE A 30 8.76 -2.20 6.37
C ILE A 30 7.35 -2.63 6.82
N ALA A 31 7.03 -3.92 6.70
CA ALA A 31 5.73 -4.46 7.07
C ALA A 31 5.39 -4.25 8.55
N GLN A 32 6.36 -4.55 9.42
CA GLN A 32 6.22 -4.36 10.86
C GLN A 32 5.96 -2.89 11.18
N ARG A 33 6.74 -1.98 10.59
CA ARG A 33 6.56 -0.55 10.84
C ARG A 33 5.22 -0.03 10.32
N ALA A 34 4.79 -0.49 9.15
CA ALA A 34 3.50 -0.09 8.58
C ALA A 34 2.32 -0.54 9.46
N TYR A 35 2.38 -1.77 10.00
CA TYR A 35 1.40 -2.26 10.96
C TYR A 35 1.32 -1.38 12.21
N GLU A 36 2.46 -0.97 12.78
CA GLU A 36 2.50 -0.09 13.96
C GLU A 36 1.93 1.31 13.65
N LEU A 37 2.32 1.88 12.50
CA LEU A 37 1.92 3.22 12.10
C LEU A 37 0.43 3.32 11.71
N TYR A 38 -0.21 2.22 11.29
CA TYR A 38 -1.66 2.17 11.11
C TYR A 38 -2.39 2.68 12.35
N TRP A 39 -1.97 2.23 13.53
CA TRP A 39 -2.60 2.58 14.81
C TRP A 39 -2.40 4.04 15.22
N LYS A 40 -1.41 4.73 14.64
CA LYS A 40 -1.21 6.16 14.88
C LYS A 40 -2.17 7.03 14.07
N GLN A 41 -2.59 6.56 12.88
CA GLN A 41 -3.41 7.38 11.99
C GLN A 41 -4.36 6.55 11.12
N ASN A 42 -3.85 5.92 10.05
CA ASN A 42 -4.65 5.13 9.10
C ASN A 42 -3.74 4.27 8.21
N CYS A 43 -4.35 3.51 7.30
CA CYS A 43 -3.63 2.61 6.38
C CYS A 43 -2.65 3.33 5.43
N GLU A 44 -3.03 4.49 4.89
CA GLU A 44 -2.20 5.24 3.93
C GLU A 44 -0.97 5.82 4.62
N TYR A 45 -1.16 6.42 5.79
CA TYR A 45 -0.08 6.86 6.67
C TYR A 45 0.84 5.70 7.03
N GLY A 46 0.28 4.54 7.39
CA GLY A 46 1.06 3.36 7.75
C GLY A 46 1.99 2.90 6.65
N VAL A 47 1.48 2.73 5.42
CA VAL A 47 2.32 2.37 4.27
C VAL A 47 3.34 3.46 4.00
N VAL A 48 2.94 4.71 3.78
CA VAL A 48 3.87 5.76 3.33
C VAL A 48 4.97 6.04 4.34
N ASN A 49 4.62 6.21 5.62
CA ASN A 49 5.62 6.53 6.64
C ASN A 49 6.51 5.34 7.00
N SER A 50 6.12 4.09 6.72
CA SER A 50 7.07 2.96 6.87
C SER A 50 8.25 3.08 5.91
N PHE A 51 8.00 3.44 4.65
CA PHE A 51 9.08 3.69 3.68
C PHE A 51 9.87 4.96 3.99
N SER A 52 9.26 5.95 4.64
CA SER A 52 10.00 7.12 5.12
C SER A 52 10.91 6.78 6.31
N GLU A 53 10.33 6.24 7.38
CA GLU A 53 11.03 6.10 8.67
C GLU A 53 12.05 4.96 8.69
N VAL A 54 11.79 3.86 7.98
CA VAL A 54 12.71 2.70 7.96
C VAL A 54 13.18 2.34 6.55
N GLY A 55 12.50 2.84 5.51
CA GLY A 55 12.97 2.73 4.12
C GLY A 55 13.94 3.84 3.70
N GLY A 56 14.03 4.93 4.44
CA GLY A 56 14.96 6.03 4.17
C GLY A 56 14.45 7.11 3.20
N LEU A 57 13.18 7.05 2.78
CA LEU A 57 12.59 8.09 1.93
C LEU A 57 12.40 9.41 2.69
N LYS A 58 12.70 10.53 2.05
CA LYS A 58 12.31 11.87 2.52
C LYS A 58 10.81 12.09 2.31
N PHE A 59 10.24 11.51 1.25
CA PHE A 59 8.80 11.50 0.99
C PHE A 59 8.04 10.84 2.13
N ASN A 60 7.01 11.52 2.61
CA ASN A 60 6.21 11.09 3.76
C ASN A 60 4.75 11.55 3.63
N TYR A 61 3.92 11.18 4.59
CA TYR A 61 2.48 11.45 4.55
C TYR A 61 2.12 12.95 4.53
N PHE A 62 2.98 13.87 5.00
CA PHE A 62 2.71 15.31 4.85
C PHE A 62 2.70 15.72 3.37
N LYS A 63 3.61 15.16 2.56
CA LYS A 63 3.62 15.39 1.11
C LYS A 63 2.43 14.74 0.40
N VAL A 64 1.99 13.57 0.89
CA VAL A 64 0.73 12.96 0.43
C VAL A 64 -0.45 13.91 0.64
N LEU A 65 -0.58 14.53 1.83
CA LEU A 65 -1.66 15.46 2.14
C LEU A 65 -1.62 16.74 1.30
N GLU A 66 -0.43 17.26 0.99
CA GLU A 66 -0.27 18.40 0.08
C GLU A 66 -0.74 18.05 -1.33
N ILE A 67 -0.23 16.95 -1.90
CA ILE A 67 -0.52 16.54 -3.28
C ILE A 67 -1.99 16.12 -3.45
N SER A 68 -2.56 15.45 -2.44
CA SER A 68 -3.94 14.94 -2.48
C SER A 68 -5.00 16.01 -2.70
N LYS A 69 -4.71 17.27 -2.37
CA LYS A 69 -5.61 18.41 -2.56
C LYS A 69 -5.82 18.76 -4.04
N GLU A 70 -4.85 18.44 -4.87
CA GLU A 70 -4.78 18.85 -6.28
C GLU A 70 -4.92 17.68 -7.25
N LEU A 71 -5.19 16.46 -6.76
CA LEU A 71 -5.34 15.29 -7.63
C LEU A 71 -6.45 15.51 -8.68
N PRO A 72 -6.20 15.15 -9.95
CA PRO A 72 -7.21 15.22 -11.00
C PRO A 72 -8.49 14.46 -10.64
N HIS A 73 -8.33 13.31 -9.99
CA HIS A 73 -9.43 12.46 -9.55
C HIS A 73 -9.34 12.19 -8.05
N LYS A 74 -10.49 12.23 -7.37
CA LYS A 74 -10.56 11.69 -6.01
C LYS A 74 -10.31 10.19 -6.05
N TRP A 75 -9.53 9.65 -5.11
CA TRP A 75 -9.28 8.21 -4.98
C TRP A 75 -10.54 7.34 -4.75
N ASN A 76 -11.74 7.93 -4.70
CA ASN A 76 -13.03 7.23 -4.65
C ASN A 76 -13.11 6.12 -3.59
N LYS A 77 -12.44 6.32 -2.45
CA LYS A 77 -12.39 5.39 -1.31
C LYS A 77 -11.73 4.04 -1.65
N ILE A 78 -10.75 4.02 -2.57
CA ILE A 78 -9.76 2.92 -2.66
C ILE A 78 -9.16 2.67 -1.27
N CYS A 79 -8.80 1.42 -0.98
CA CYS A 79 -8.13 1.04 0.27
C CYS A 79 -6.89 1.93 0.50
N GLY A 80 -6.81 2.57 1.67
CA GLY A 80 -5.73 3.53 1.96
C GLY A 80 -4.32 2.91 1.92
N ALA A 81 -4.20 1.62 2.24
CA ALA A 81 -2.92 0.91 2.10
C ALA A 81 -2.47 0.88 0.62
N ILE A 82 -3.41 0.67 -0.31
CA ILE A 82 -3.16 0.65 -1.75
C ILE A 82 -2.81 2.03 -2.28
N THR A 83 -3.54 3.08 -1.88
CA THR A 83 -3.18 4.45 -2.30
C THR A 83 -1.80 4.86 -1.75
N GLY A 84 -1.47 4.45 -0.52
CA GLY A 84 -0.12 4.60 0.03
C GLY A 84 0.94 3.94 -0.85
N ALA A 85 0.71 2.70 -1.30
CA ALA A 85 1.62 2.03 -2.23
C ALA A 85 1.77 2.77 -3.57
N PHE A 86 0.67 3.35 -4.12
CA PHE A 86 0.74 4.14 -5.35
C PHE A 86 1.65 5.36 -5.22
N TYR A 87 1.59 6.08 -4.09
CA TYR A 87 2.53 7.19 -3.83
C TYR A 87 3.97 6.71 -3.78
N ILE A 88 4.23 5.59 -3.10
CA ILE A 88 5.57 5.02 -3.02
C ILE A 88 6.09 4.62 -4.41
N PHE A 89 5.27 3.96 -5.24
CA PHE A 89 5.64 3.65 -6.63
C PHE A 89 5.94 4.91 -7.45
N ALA A 90 5.10 5.94 -7.33
CA ALA A 90 5.30 7.20 -8.04
C ALA A 90 6.65 7.85 -7.68
N VAL A 91 7.06 7.79 -6.42
CA VAL A 91 8.30 8.42 -5.95
C VAL A 91 9.54 7.60 -6.31
N THR A 92 9.43 6.26 -6.36
CA THR A 92 10.61 5.37 -6.35
C THR A 92 10.84 4.57 -7.63
N LEU A 93 9.80 4.23 -8.38
CA LEU A 93 9.95 3.40 -9.58
C LEU A 93 10.18 4.25 -10.84
N PRO A 94 10.91 3.74 -11.86
CA PRO A 94 10.90 4.35 -13.18
C PRO A 94 9.49 4.31 -13.79
N GLU A 95 9.14 5.29 -14.63
CA GLU A 95 7.75 5.50 -15.07
C GLU A 95 7.16 4.28 -15.79
N GLU A 96 7.96 3.63 -16.62
CA GLU A 96 7.63 2.42 -17.37
C GLU A 96 7.28 1.20 -16.49
N ALA A 97 7.74 1.18 -15.24
CA ALA A 97 7.48 0.09 -14.29
C ALA A 97 6.22 0.33 -13.43
N ILE A 98 5.68 1.54 -13.39
CA ILE A 98 4.64 1.90 -12.43
C ILE A 98 3.32 1.19 -12.76
N GLU A 99 2.92 1.12 -14.02
CA GLU A 99 1.63 0.51 -14.37
C GLU A 99 1.58 -0.99 -14.01
N SER A 100 2.69 -1.71 -14.22
CA SER A 100 2.79 -3.13 -13.84
C SER A 100 2.78 -3.29 -12.31
N ALA A 101 3.50 -2.44 -11.57
CA ALA A 101 3.48 -2.41 -10.11
C ALA A 101 2.08 -2.13 -9.54
N VAL A 102 1.34 -1.18 -10.12
CA VAL A 102 -0.05 -0.85 -9.76
C VAL A 102 -0.98 -2.04 -9.98
N LYS A 103 -0.87 -2.73 -11.12
CA LYS A 103 -1.65 -3.94 -11.39
C LYS A 103 -1.31 -5.05 -10.40
N GLU A 104 -0.01 -5.29 -10.16
CA GLU A 104 0.46 -6.34 -9.25
C GLU A 104 -0.05 -6.13 -7.81
N ILE A 105 -0.01 -4.90 -7.28
CA ILE A 105 -0.47 -4.63 -5.91
C ILE A 105 -2.00 -4.73 -5.78
N ILE A 106 -2.74 -4.31 -6.81
CA ILE A 106 -4.20 -4.44 -6.88
C ILE A 106 -4.61 -5.91 -6.91
N GLU A 107 -3.96 -6.71 -7.76
CA GLU A 107 -4.21 -8.13 -7.89
C GLU A 107 -3.91 -8.86 -6.59
N PHE A 108 -2.76 -8.57 -5.97
CA PHE A 108 -2.38 -9.12 -4.68
C PHE A 108 -3.45 -8.84 -3.62
N HIS A 109 -3.91 -7.60 -3.47
CA HIS A 109 -4.93 -7.23 -2.48
C HIS A 109 -6.27 -7.93 -2.72
N ASN A 110 -6.70 -8.03 -3.98
CA ASN A 110 -8.03 -8.55 -4.31
C ASN A 110 -8.10 -10.08 -4.23
N ASN A 111 -7.05 -10.76 -4.69
CA ASN A 111 -7.10 -12.19 -4.95
C ASN A 111 -6.39 -13.03 -3.87
N THR A 112 -5.54 -12.41 -3.05
CA THR A 112 -4.86 -13.12 -1.95
C THR A 112 -5.77 -13.24 -0.74
N LYS A 113 -5.73 -14.40 -0.06
CA LYS A 113 -6.40 -14.57 1.25
C LYS A 113 -5.64 -13.78 2.33
N LEU A 114 -5.99 -12.51 2.48
CA LEU A 114 -5.41 -11.58 3.45
C LEU A 114 -6.24 -11.50 4.74
N PRO A 115 -5.62 -11.17 5.89
CA PRO A 115 -4.20 -10.81 6.07
C PRO A 115 -3.24 -12.00 6.21
N ILE A 116 -1.98 -11.84 5.80
CA ILE A 116 -0.89 -12.81 6.03
C ILE A 116 -0.05 -12.40 7.25
N PHE A 117 0.21 -11.10 7.40
CA PHE A 117 0.92 -10.50 8.52
C PHE A 117 0.28 -10.90 9.85
N ILE A 118 1.13 -11.23 10.83
CA ILE A 118 0.69 -11.63 12.18
C ILE A 118 0.83 -10.41 13.10
N GLY A 119 -0.30 -9.81 13.45
CA GLY A 119 -0.40 -8.70 14.41
C GLY A 119 -0.69 -9.18 15.83
N ASN A 120 -1.61 -8.49 16.52
CA ASN A 120 -2.02 -8.86 17.88
C ASN A 120 -2.69 -10.26 17.88
N LYS A 121 -2.04 -11.23 18.52
CA LYS A 121 -2.46 -12.64 18.57
C LYS A 121 -3.72 -12.89 19.41
N GLU A 122 -4.18 -11.91 20.19
CA GLU A 122 -5.47 -11.97 20.89
C GLU A 122 -6.66 -12.00 19.91
N PHE A 123 -6.46 -11.49 18.69
CA PHE A 123 -7.46 -11.53 17.64
C PHE A 123 -7.20 -12.66 16.65
N GLU A 124 -8.16 -13.58 16.53
CA GLU A 124 -8.23 -14.51 15.41
C GLU A 124 -8.86 -13.81 14.20
N ILE A 125 -8.07 -13.60 13.15
CA ILE A 125 -8.49 -12.86 11.96
C ILE A 125 -8.53 -13.82 10.76
N PRO A 126 -9.72 -14.19 10.27
CA PRO A 126 -9.85 -15.05 9.09
C PRO A 126 -9.23 -14.41 7.84
N LYS A 127 -8.61 -15.27 7.02
CA LYS A 127 -7.98 -14.88 5.76
C LYS A 127 -8.97 -15.00 4.60
N VAL A 128 -9.24 -13.89 3.91
CA VAL A 128 -10.27 -13.85 2.84
C VAL A 128 -9.75 -13.05 1.65
N ALA A 129 -9.90 -13.60 0.45
CA ALA A 129 -9.73 -12.86 -0.80
C ALA A 129 -11.00 -12.03 -1.05
N VAL A 130 -10.86 -10.70 -1.08
CA VAL A 130 -12.01 -9.79 -1.03
C VAL A 130 -12.55 -9.36 -2.39
N GLY A 131 -11.78 -9.55 -3.47
CA GLY A 131 -12.21 -9.29 -4.84
C GLY A 131 -12.50 -7.82 -5.18
N SER A 132 -12.17 -6.85 -4.31
CA SER A 132 -12.39 -5.43 -4.57
C SER A 132 -11.32 -4.55 -3.93
N ILE A 133 -10.82 -3.58 -4.70
CA ILE A 133 -9.87 -2.55 -4.23
C ILE A 133 -10.53 -1.49 -3.35
N LEU A 134 -11.86 -1.40 -3.39
CA LEU A 134 -12.61 -0.37 -2.66
C LEU A 134 -12.65 -0.75 -1.18
N CYS A 135 -12.30 0.21 -0.31
CA CYS A 135 -12.15 -0.04 1.12
C CYS A 135 -13.43 -0.60 1.75
N ARG A 136 -14.59 -0.01 1.42
CA ARG A 136 -15.90 -0.45 1.91
C ARG A 136 -16.20 -1.88 1.48
N ASP A 137 -16.01 -2.20 0.20
CA ASP A 137 -16.34 -3.52 -0.34
C ASP A 137 -15.39 -4.58 0.21
N SER A 138 -14.10 -4.26 0.35
CA SER A 138 -13.11 -5.11 1.03
C SER A 138 -13.57 -5.47 2.45
N ILE A 139 -14.04 -4.49 3.22
CA ILE A 139 -14.55 -4.70 4.58
C ILE A 139 -15.83 -5.54 4.56
N ILE A 140 -16.80 -5.23 3.69
CA ILE A 140 -18.08 -5.95 3.63
C ILE A 140 -17.88 -7.40 3.18
N ASN A 141 -17.05 -7.64 2.17
CA ASN A 141 -16.80 -8.98 1.65
C ASN A 141 -16.06 -9.85 2.67
N TRP A 142 -15.03 -9.29 3.33
CA TRP A 142 -14.36 -9.97 4.44
C TRP A 142 -15.32 -10.24 5.60
N SER A 143 -16.10 -9.24 6.01
CA SER A 143 -17.07 -9.36 7.11
C SER A 143 -18.07 -10.51 6.88
N LYS A 144 -18.63 -10.60 5.66
CA LYS A 144 -19.56 -11.67 5.28
C LYS A 144 -18.91 -13.05 5.33
N ALA A 145 -17.68 -13.19 4.81
CA ALA A 145 -16.99 -14.46 4.75
C ALA A 145 -16.41 -14.90 6.12
N ALA A 146 -15.98 -13.95 6.94
CA ALA A 146 -15.40 -14.18 8.25
C ALA A 146 -16.46 -14.38 9.36
N GLY A 147 -17.72 -14.00 9.11
CA GLY A 147 -18.76 -13.99 10.14
C GLY A 147 -18.53 -12.91 11.22
N ILE A 148 -17.75 -11.87 10.91
CA ILE A 148 -17.36 -10.82 11.86
C ILE A 148 -17.97 -9.50 11.44
N HIS A 149 -18.59 -8.76 12.38
CA HIS A 149 -19.26 -7.50 12.09
C HIS A 149 -18.29 -6.41 11.58
N PRO A 150 -18.65 -5.58 10.58
CA PRO A 150 -17.70 -4.63 9.95
C PRO A 150 -17.24 -3.48 10.88
N ARG A 151 -17.91 -3.29 12.02
CA ARG A 151 -17.50 -2.33 13.07
C ARG A 151 -16.78 -2.96 14.26
N ALA A 152 -16.52 -4.28 14.23
CA ALA A 152 -15.83 -4.97 15.31
C ALA A 152 -14.34 -4.57 15.37
N LEU A 153 -13.68 -4.80 16.50
CA LEU A 153 -12.27 -4.45 16.70
C LEU A 153 -11.35 -5.30 15.81
N GLU A 154 -11.75 -6.53 15.56
CA GLU A 154 -11.17 -7.48 14.62
C GLU A 154 -11.05 -6.88 13.22
N ARG A 155 -12.01 -6.05 12.79
CA ARG A 155 -11.92 -5.36 11.49
C ARG A 155 -10.78 -4.34 11.50
N SER A 156 -10.61 -3.60 12.59
CA SER A 156 -9.50 -2.64 12.73
C SER A 156 -8.15 -3.35 12.76
N GLU A 157 -8.04 -4.45 13.52
CA GLU A 157 -6.85 -5.31 13.54
C GLU A 157 -6.55 -5.89 12.15
N ARG A 158 -7.56 -6.39 11.44
CA ARG A 158 -7.44 -6.86 10.06
C ARG A 158 -6.90 -5.77 9.13
N CYS A 159 -7.41 -4.53 9.23
CA CYS A 159 -6.90 -3.40 8.45
C CYS A 159 -5.44 -3.05 8.80
N ALA A 160 -5.04 -3.16 10.07
CA ALA A 160 -3.65 -3.00 10.50
C ALA A 160 -2.74 -4.05 9.85
N ARG A 161 -3.14 -5.33 9.90
CA ARG A 161 -2.39 -6.44 9.29
C ARG A 161 -2.30 -6.30 7.77
N ILE A 162 -3.40 -5.92 7.10
CA ILE A 162 -3.39 -5.62 5.65
C ILE A 162 -2.45 -4.45 5.34
N THR A 163 -2.37 -3.44 6.20
CA THR A 163 -1.41 -2.34 6.02
C THR A 163 0.03 -2.87 6.01
N GLY A 164 0.36 -3.79 6.92
CA GLY A 164 1.63 -4.52 6.91
C GLY A 164 1.83 -5.38 5.65
N ASP A 165 0.83 -6.14 5.22
CA ASP A 165 0.89 -6.98 4.02
C ASP A 165 1.13 -6.17 2.73
N ILE A 166 0.44 -5.04 2.59
CA ILE A 166 0.60 -4.15 1.43
C ILE A 166 1.98 -3.49 1.46
N ALA A 167 2.46 -3.04 2.62
CA ALA A 167 3.80 -2.49 2.73
C ALA A 167 4.88 -3.55 2.41
N PHE A 168 4.71 -4.79 2.89
CA PHE A 168 5.57 -5.93 2.55
C PHE A 168 5.62 -6.15 1.03
N LYS A 169 4.45 -6.27 0.39
CA LYS A 169 4.36 -6.52 -1.05
C LYS A 169 4.91 -5.36 -1.87
N THR A 170 4.68 -4.12 -1.42
CA THR A 170 5.27 -2.92 -2.01
C THR A 170 6.79 -3.01 -1.98
N ALA A 171 7.40 -3.32 -0.83
CA ALA A 171 8.85 -3.49 -0.72
C ALA A 171 9.39 -4.60 -1.64
N GLN A 172 8.68 -5.73 -1.77
CA GLN A 172 9.06 -6.78 -2.73
C GLN A 172 9.03 -6.29 -4.17
N ILE A 173 8.01 -5.53 -4.56
CA ILE A 173 7.91 -4.96 -5.91
C ILE A 173 9.10 -4.01 -6.16
N LEU A 174 9.39 -3.10 -5.22
CA LEU A 174 10.52 -2.17 -5.33
C LEU A 174 11.86 -2.90 -5.47
N ASN A 175 12.14 -3.89 -4.62
CA ASN A 175 13.43 -4.61 -4.63
C ASN A 175 13.69 -5.34 -5.96
N LYS A 176 12.66 -5.81 -6.68
CA LYS A 176 12.83 -6.39 -8.03
C LYS A 176 13.45 -5.39 -9.01
N HIS A 177 13.12 -4.10 -8.87
CA HIS A 177 13.66 -3.05 -9.73
C HIS A 177 15.06 -2.62 -9.33
N VAL A 178 15.40 -2.68 -8.03
CA VAL A 178 16.75 -2.38 -7.59
C VAL A 178 17.75 -3.45 -8.05
N GLY A 179 17.39 -4.74 -7.93
CA GLY A 179 18.23 -5.83 -8.46
C GLY A 179 18.39 -5.79 -9.98
N ALA A 180 17.36 -5.39 -10.71
CA ALA A 180 17.43 -5.22 -12.16
C ALA A 180 18.37 -4.07 -12.59
N LEU A 181 18.46 -2.99 -11.80
CA LEU A 181 19.40 -1.89 -12.05
C LEU A 181 20.87 -2.30 -11.79
N THR A 182 21.11 -3.26 -10.88
CA THR A 182 22.47 -3.79 -10.67
C THR A 182 22.93 -4.72 -11.79
N GLU A 183 22.02 -5.46 -12.43
CA GLU A 183 22.36 -6.34 -13.57
C GLU A 183 22.47 -5.59 -14.91
N ALA A 184 21.74 -4.48 -15.08
CA ALA A 184 21.80 -3.67 -16.30
C ALA A 184 23.05 -2.76 -16.41
N ASN A 185 23.85 -2.67 -15.34
CA ASN A 185 25.05 -1.83 -15.26
C ASN A 185 26.37 -2.63 -15.19
N ILE A 186 26.36 -3.92 -15.57
CA ILE A 186 27.54 -4.80 -15.66
C ILE A 186 27.70 -5.32 -17.08
#